data_AF-A0A359DZX7-F1
#
_entry.id   AF-A0A359DZX7-F1
#
_cell.length_a   1.000
_cell.length_b   1.000
_cell.length_c   1.000
_cell.angle_alpha   90.00
_cell.angle_beta   90.00
_cell.angle_gamma   90.00
#
_symmetry.space_group_name_H-M   'P 1'
#
loop_
_entity.id
_entity.type
_entity.pdbx_description
1 polymer ?
#
loop_
_entity_poly.entity_id
_entity_poly.type
_entity_poly.pdbx_seq_one_letter_code
_entity_poly.pdbx_strand_id
1 'polypeptide(L)'
;MDINKRNDKKLKLGVIGCVIVIIVLTVLEFPAPVGFETRPQDNVSLGWLILFLLIVITEIATIPLILKKPKLGSIFGIIAGSLNILQVIADQLHLMQPEVAPLRYSLLEYSVAAVSVVLIYLSLMEKRNYE
;
A
#
# COMPACT_ATOMS: atom_id res chain seq x y z
N MET A 1 1.55 -18.29 -27.74
CA MET A 1 1.92 -17.28 -26.73
C MET A 1 2.58 -18.02 -25.58
N ASP A 2 3.87 -17.77 -25.36
CA ASP A 2 4.74 -18.49 -24.42
C ASP A 2 4.20 -18.43 -22.98
N ILE A 3 4.26 -19.55 -22.26
CA ILE A 3 3.75 -19.71 -20.88
C ILE A 3 4.43 -18.69 -19.95
N ASN A 4 5.72 -18.43 -20.16
CA ASN A 4 6.49 -17.46 -19.38
C ASN A 4 5.96 -16.03 -19.57
N LYS A 5 5.57 -15.67 -20.79
CA LYS A 5 5.05 -14.33 -21.11
C LYS A 5 3.63 -14.11 -20.55
N ARG A 6 2.86 -15.18 -20.36
CA ARG A 6 1.52 -15.13 -19.74
C ARG A 6 1.62 -14.95 -18.22
N ASN A 7 2.58 -15.58 -17.56
CA ASN A 7 2.79 -15.45 -16.12
C ASN A 7 3.31 -14.05 -15.75
N ASP A 8 4.26 -13.50 -16.51
CA ASP A 8 4.75 -12.12 -16.35
C ASP A 8 3.61 -11.08 -16.41
N LYS A 9 2.73 -11.18 -17.41
CA LYS A 9 1.57 -10.28 -17.52
C LYS A 9 0.63 -10.38 -16.31
N LYS A 10 0.40 -11.60 -15.79
CA LYS A 10 -0.45 -11.82 -14.62
C LYS A 10 0.17 -11.23 -13.35
N LEU A 11 1.48 -11.37 -13.16
CA LEU A 11 2.19 -10.79 -12.03
C LEU A 11 2.08 -9.26 -12.04
N LYS A 12 2.36 -8.63 -13.18
CA LYS A 12 2.23 -7.17 -13.35
C LYS A 12 0.81 -6.68 -13.04
N LEU A 13 -0.21 -7.38 -13.57
CA LEU A 13 -1.60 -7.05 -13.27
C LEU A 13 -1.96 -7.26 -11.80
N GLY A 14 -1.41 -8.30 -11.16
CA GLY A 14 -1.58 -8.53 -9.73
C GLY A 14 -0.99 -7.42 -8.86
N VAL A 15 0.22 -6.96 -9.19
CA VAL A 15 0.85 -5.81 -8.53
C VAL A 15 0.00 -4.55 -8.69
N ILE A 16 -0.44 -4.24 -9.91
CA ILE A 16 -1.32 -3.09 -10.18
C ILE A 16 -2.64 -3.22 -9.40
N GLY A 17 -3.23 -4.41 -9.39
CA GLY A 17 -4.45 -4.69 -8.64
C GLY A 17 -4.29 -4.44 -7.15
N CYS A 18 -3.19 -4.90 -6.54
CA CYS A 18 -2.91 -4.64 -5.13
C CYS A 18 -2.77 -3.14 -4.83
N VAL A 19 -2.02 -2.40 -5.66
CA VAL A 19 -1.87 -0.95 -5.49
C VAL A 19 -3.22 -0.24 -5.58
N ILE A 20 -4.07 -0.58 -6.56
CA ILE A 20 -5.40 0.00 -6.68
C ILE A 20 -6.25 -0.29 -5.44
N VAL A 21 -6.22 -1.53 -4.94
CA VAL A 21 -6.97 -1.91 -3.74
C VAL A 21 -6.47 -1.12 -2.52
N ILE A 22 -5.16 -0.98 -2.34
CA ILE A 22 -4.60 -0.19 -1.22
C ILE A 22 -5.07 1.26 -1.32
N ILE A 23 -4.96 1.91 -2.48
CA ILE A 23 -5.43 3.29 -2.67
C ILE A 23 -6.91 3.43 -2.33
N VAL A 24 -7.76 2.47 -2.73
CA VAL A 24 -9.18 2.48 -2.39
C VAL A 24 -9.37 2.35 -0.87
N LEU A 25 -8.67 1.44 -0.21
CA LEU A 25 -8.71 1.28 1.24
C LEU A 25 -8.26 2.57 1.95
N THR A 26 -7.18 3.20 1.50
CA THR A 26 -6.69 4.48 2.03
C THR A 26 -7.73 5.59 1.91
N VAL A 27 -8.48 5.66 0.80
CA VAL A 27 -9.58 6.64 0.67
C VAL A 27 -10.70 6.33 1.66
N LEU A 28 -11.00 5.05 1.90
CA LEU A 28 -11.99 4.65 2.90
C LEU A 28 -11.54 4.92 4.34
N GLU A 29 -10.24 5.08 4.59
CA GLU A 29 -9.68 5.50 5.89
C GLU A 29 -9.78 7.02 6.14
N PHE A 30 -10.27 7.81 5.19
CA PHE A 30 -10.46 9.25 5.41
C PHE A 30 -11.62 9.55 6.36
N PRO A 31 -11.64 10.74 7.00
CA PRO A 31 -12.75 11.13 7.84
C PRO A 31 -14.08 11.23 7.06
N ALA A 32 -15.19 11.04 7.75
CA ALA A 32 -16.52 11.28 7.18
C ALA A 32 -16.62 12.72 6.60
N PRO A 33 -17.34 12.92 5.48
CA PRO A 33 -18.22 11.98 4.78
C PRO A 33 -17.51 11.11 3.73
N VAL A 34 -16.19 11.24 3.55
CA VAL A 34 -15.45 10.57 2.47
C VAL A 34 -15.17 9.11 2.81
N GLY A 35 -14.77 8.83 4.05
CA GLY A 35 -14.47 7.49 4.54
C GLY A 35 -15.11 7.17 5.89
N PHE A 36 -14.51 6.21 6.58
CA PHE A 36 -15.02 5.62 7.82
C PHE A 36 -14.27 6.09 9.07
N GLU A 37 -13.18 6.85 8.95
CA GLU A 37 -12.47 7.33 10.14
C GLU A 37 -13.35 8.33 10.88
N THR A 38 -13.51 8.07 12.17
CA THR A 38 -14.31 8.88 13.08
C THR A 38 -13.44 9.58 14.13
N ARG A 39 -12.14 9.27 14.18
CA ARG A 39 -11.16 9.92 15.04
C ARG A 39 -10.74 11.29 14.48
N PRO A 40 -10.50 12.28 15.35
CA PRO A 40 -9.96 13.59 14.95
C PRO A 40 -8.58 13.45 14.26
N GLN A 41 -8.37 14.19 13.18
CA GLN A 41 -7.10 14.21 12.40
C GLN A 41 -6.28 15.49 12.64
N ASP A 42 -6.70 16.31 13.60
CA ASP A 42 -6.15 17.63 13.93
C ASP A 42 -4.78 17.59 14.64
N ASN A 43 -4.43 16.46 15.27
CA ASN A 43 -3.19 16.30 16.04
C ASN A 43 -2.12 15.43 15.35
N VAL A 44 -2.24 15.16 14.05
CA VAL A 44 -1.25 14.38 13.30
C VAL A 44 -0.04 15.26 12.95
N SER A 45 1.15 14.79 13.31
CA SER A 45 2.39 15.54 13.05
C SER A 45 2.70 15.67 11.55
N LEU A 46 3.43 16.73 11.17
CA LEU A 46 3.91 16.92 9.80
C LEU A 46 4.75 15.72 9.30
N GLY A 47 5.48 15.05 10.19
CA GLY A 47 6.27 13.87 9.86
C GLY A 47 5.40 12.72 9.35
N TRP A 48 4.25 12.50 9.99
CA TRP A 48 3.28 11.48 9.56
C TRP A 48 2.63 11.83 8.23
N LEU A 49 2.33 13.10 7.99
CA LEU A 49 1.86 13.56 6.68
C LEU A 49 2.89 13.32 5.57
N ILE A 50 4.17 13.62 5.83
CA ILE A 50 5.25 13.37 4.86
C ILE A 50 5.36 11.86 4.55
N LEU A 51 5.29 11.01 5.58
CA LEU A 51 5.33 9.55 5.40
C LEU A 51 4.14 9.07 4.56
N PHE A 52 2.94 9.55 4.85
CA PHE A 52 1.73 9.26 4.08
C PHE A 52 1.89 9.65 2.59
N LEU A 53 2.37 10.87 2.33
CA LEU A 53 2.61 11.32 0.95
C LEU A 53 3.65 10.46 0.24
N LEU A 54 4.69 10.02 0.96
CA LEU A 54 5.72 9.14 0.41
C LEU A 54 5.16 7.76 0.04
N ILE A 55 4.25 7.20 0.87
CA ILE A 55 3.52 5.97 0.56
C ILE A 55 2.73 6.14 -0.75
N VAL A 56 1.86 7.15 -0.81
CA VAL A 56 0.98 7.40 -1.97
C VAL A 56 1.79 7.63 -3.25
N ILE A 57 2.86 8.42 -3.18
CA ILE A 57 3.75 8.66 -4.34
C ILE A 57 4.39 7.35 -4.79
N THR A 58 4.87 6.53 -3.86
CA THR A 58 5.53 5.25 -4.18
C THR A 58 4.55 4.26 -4.81
N GLU A 59 3.32 4.19 -4.31
CA GLU A 59 2.22 3.40 -4.88
C GLU A 59 1.89 3.84 -6.31
N ILE A 60 1.61 5.12 -6.51
CA ILE A 60 1.27 5.66 -7.83
C ILE A 60 2.43 5.45 -8.81
N ALA A 61 3.68 5.64 -8.37
CA ALA A 61 4.86 5.40 -9.18
C ALA A 61 5.06 3.91 -9.54
N THR A 62 4.62 2.98 -8.68
CA THR A 62 4.70 1.53 -8.94
C THR A 62 3.96 1.15 -10.23
N ILE A 63 2.79 1.74 -10.50
CA ILE A 63 1.94 1.39 -11.66
C ILE A 63 2.65 1.62 -13.01
N PRO A 64 3.14 2.83 -13.36
CA PRO A 64 3.85 3.02 -14.62
C PRO A 64 5.22 2.32 -14.62
N LEU A 65 5.89 2.18 -13.47
CA LEU A 65 7.20 1.54 -13.39
C LEU A 65 7.12 0.03 -13.61
N ILE A 66 6.12 -0.68 -13.05
CA ILE A 66 5.99 -2.13 -13.23
C ILE A 66 5.73 -2.50 -14.70
N LEU A 67 5.16 -1.59 -15.48
CA LEU A 67 4.92 -1.76 -16.91
C LEU A 67 6.14 -1.37 -17.77
N LYS A 68 6.82 -0.26 -17.45
CA LYS A 68 7.91 0.30 -18.29
C LYS A 68 9.31 -0.15 -17.88
N LYS A 69 9.56 -0.32 -16.58
CA LYS A 69 10.84 -0.70 -15.98
C LYS A 69 10.58 -1.70 -14.83
N PRO A 70 10.18 -2.94 -15.14
CA PRO A 70 9.57 -3.83 -14.15
C PRO A 70 10.45 -4.16 -12.94
N LYS A 71 11.78 -4.22 -13.12
CA LYS A 71 12.74 -4.36 -11.99
C LYS A 71 12.61 -3.20 -10.99
N LEU A 72 12.54 -1.96 -11.47
CA LEU A 72 12.32 -0.79 -10.61
C LEU A 72 10.91 -0.78 -10.05
N GLY A 73 9.90 -1.10 -10.86
CA GLY A 73 8.51 -1.19 -10.40
C GLY A 73 8.34 -2.20 -9.26
N SER A 74 9.03 -3.33 -9.32
CA SER A 74 9.02 -4.35 -8.28
C SER A 74 9.64 -3.84 -6.98
N ILE A 75 10.76 -3.11 -7.07
CA ILE A 75 11.38 -2.48 -5.90
C ILE A 75 10.42 -1.47 -5.27
N PHE A 76 9.77 -0.63 -6.09
CA PHE A 76 8.78 0.34 -5.62
C PHE A 76 7.58 -0.35 -4.96
N GLY A 77 7.06 -1.44 -5.53
CA GLY A 77 5.97 -2.22 -4.94
C GLY A 77 6.35 -2.82 -3.58
N ILE A 78 7.57 -3.33 -3.42
CA ILE A 78 8.09 -3.81 -2.12
C ILE A 78 8.17 -2.67 -1.11
N ILE A 79 8.69 -1.51 -1.52
CA ILE A 79 8.81 -0.32 -0.65
C ILE A 79 7.42 0.16 -0.23
N ALA A 80 6.48 0.31 -1.17
CA ALA A 80 5.11 0.73 -0.90
C ALA A 80 4.43 -0.21 0.10
N GLY A 81 4.48 -1.53 -0.13
CA GLY A 81 3.89 -2.49 0.81
C GLY A 81 4.56 -2.47 2.19
N SER A 82 5.88 -2.29 2.24
CA SER A 82 6.60 -2.21 3.53
C SER A 82 6.22 -0.95 4.32
N LEU A 83 6.09 0.19 3.64
CA LEU A 83 5.70 1.44 4.27
C LEU A 83 4.24 1.42 4.76
N ASN A 84 3.33 0.80 4.01
CA ASN A 84 1.94 0.58 4.47
C ASN A 84 1.90 -0.26 5.74
N ILE A 85 2.65 -1.37 5.79
CA ILE A 85 2.72 -2.19 7.01
C ILE A 85 3.29 -1.38 8.19
N LEU A 86 4.33 -0.57 7.95
CA LEU A 86 4.89 0.31 8.99
C LEU A 86 3.88 1.34 9.48
N GLN A 87 3.07 1.92 8.58
CA GLN A 87 1.99 2.84 8.96
C GLN A 87 0.96 2.12 9.85
N VAL A 88 0.48 0.94 9.45
CA VAL A 88 -0.49 0.17 10.24
C VAL A 88 0.07 -0.15 11.63
N ILE A 89 1.34 -0.57 11.71
CA ILE A 89 1.98 -0.81 13.02
C ILE A 89 2.05 0.48 13.84
N ALA A 90 2.38 1.61 13.21
CA ALA A 90 2.49 2.89 13.91
C ALA A 90 1.15 3.38 14.46
N ASP A 91 0.05 3.20 13.72
CA ASP A 91 -1.30 3.55 14.20
C ASP A 91 -1.73 2.65 15.35
N GLN A 92 -1.53 1.33 15.22
CA GLN A 92 -1.89 0.34 16.24
C GLN A 92 -1.05 0.48 17.52
N LEU A 93 0.14 1.07 17.44
CA LEU A 93 0.97 1.44 18.60
C LEU A 93 0.67 2.84 19.14
N HIS A 94 -0.36 3.51 18.61
CA HIS A 94 -0.78 4.86 18.97
C HIS A 94 0.34 5.92 18.80
N LEU A 95 1.28 5.69 17.87
CA LEU A 95 2.35 6.63 17.55
C LEU A 95 1.89 7.77 16.64
N MET A 96 0.82 7.52 15.86
CA MET A 96 0.19 8.49 14.98
C MET A 96 -0.88 9.30 15.71
N GLN A 97 -1.69 8.62 16.52
CA GLN A 97 -2.73 9.22 17.35
C GLN A 97 -2.86 8.44 18.66
N PRO A 98 -3.11 9.10 19.81
CA PRO A 98 -3.22 8.45 21.11
C PRO A 98 -4.53 7.65 21.29
N GLU A 99 -5.50 7.83 20.41
CA GLU A 99 -6.84 7.25 20.52
C GLU A 99 -6.94 5.88 19.84
N VAL A 100 -7.56 4.92 20.54
CA VAL A 100 -7.80 3.58 20.01
C VAL A 100 -8.73 3.65 18.79
N ALA A 101 -8.29 3.06 17.69
CA ALA A 101 -9.09 2.94 16.48
C ALA A 101 -10.43 2.21 16.73
N PRO A 102 -11.55 2.72 16.19
CA PRO A 102 -12.79 1.96 16.12
C PRO A 102 -12.60 0.65 15.35
N LEU A 103 -13.32 -0.41 15.72
CA LEU A 103 -13.19 -1.73 15.10
C LEU A 103 -13.29 -1.70 13.55
N ARG A 104 -14.18 -0.87 13.01
CA ARG A 104 -14.35 -0.72 11.55
C ARG A 104 -13.10 -0.15 10.88
N TYR A 105 -12.43 0.79 11.54
CA TYR A 105 -11.18 1.36 11.08
C TYR A 105 -10.04 0.34 11.18
N SER A 106 -9.89 -0.33 12.33
CA SER A 106 -8.86 -1.37 12.50
C SER A 106 -8.97 -2.49 11.47
N LEU A 107 -10.20 -2.87 11.07
CA LEU A 107 -10.41 -3.85 9.99
C LEU A 107 -9.93 -3.35 8.63
N LEU A 108 -10.05 -2.04 8.33
CA LEU A 108 -9.51 -1.45 7.11
C LEU A 108 -7.98 -1.50 7.15
N GLU A 109 -7.37 -1.10 8.25
CA GLU A 109 -5.90 -1.12 8.40
C GLU A 109 -5.32 -2.54 8.28
N TYR A 110 -5.95 -3.53 8.90
CA TYR A 110 -5.55 -4.93 8.74
C TYR A 110 -5.72 -5.42 7.30
N SER A 111 -6.73 -4.92 6.59
CA SER A 111 -6.91 -5.18 5.15
C SER A 111 -5.77 -4.56 4.33
N VAL A 112 -5.38 -3.32 4.64
CA VAL A 112 -4.21 -2.66 4.02
C VAL A 112 -2.94 -3.49 4.27
N ALA A 113 -2.69 -3.93 5.51
CA ALA A 113 -1.54 -4.76 5.83
C ALA A 113 -1.55 -6.09 5.07
N ALA A 114 -2.71 -6.77 4.99
CA ALA A 114 -2.85 -8.02 4.27
C ALA A 114 -2.56 -7.86 2.77
N VAL A 115 -3.15 -6.85 2.13
CA VAL A 115 -2.91 -6.56 0.70
C VAL A 115 -1.46 -6.13 0.47
N SER A 116 -0.85 -5.41 1.42
CA SER A 116 0.57 -5.02 1.37
C SER A 116 1.52 -6.22 1.39
N VAL A 117 1.22 -7.25 2.19
CA VAL A 117 1.98 -8.52 2.16
C VAL A 117 1.87 -9.19 0.79
N VAL A 118 0.67 -9.21 0.19
CA VAL A 118 0.47 -9.76 -1.16
C VAL A 118 1.23 -8.93 -2.21
N LEU A 119 1.20 -7.60 -2.12
CA LEU A 119 1.94 -6.70 -3.00
C LEU A 119 3.45 -6.99 -2.94
N ILE A 120 4.01 -7.12 -1.73
CA ILE A 120 5.43 -7.46 -1.53
C ILE A 120 5.73 -8.82 -2.17
N TYR A 121 4.90 -9.84 -1.91
CA TYR A 121 5.09 -11.18 -2.46
C TYR A 121 5.12 -11.18 -4.00
N LEU A 122 4.11 -10.57 -4.63
CA LEU A 122 4.03 -10.49 -6.10
C LEU A 122 5.18 -9.68 -6.69
N SER A 123 5.60 -8.61 -6.01
CA SER A 123 6.72 -7.78 -6.43
C SER A 123 8.06 -8.51 -6.30
N LEU A 124 8.23 -9.35 -5.26
CA LEU A 124 9.40 -10.22 -5.13
C LEU A 124 9.44 -11.28 -6.24
N MET A 125 8.29 -11.87 -6.60
CA MET A 125 8.20 -12.80 -7.72
C MET A 125 8.56 -12.12 -9.05
N GLU A 126 8.06 -10.92 -9.30
CA GLU A 126 8.39 -10.17 -10.51
C GLU A 126 9.88 -9.77 -10.54
N LYS A 127 10.45 -9.35 -9.41
CA LYS A 127 11.89 -9.00 -9.31
C LYS A 127 12.80 -10.17 -9.68
N ARG A 128 12.46 -11.40 -9.28
CA ARG A 128 13.21 -12.63 -9.60
C ARG A 128 13.32 -12.90 -11.10
N ASN A 129 12.43 -12.34 -11.92
CA ASN A 129 12.54 -12.48 -13.38
C ASN A 129 13.72 -11.66 -13.98
N TYR A 130 14.40 -10.84 -13.18
CA TYR A 130 15.49 -9.94 -13.59
C TYR A 130 16.79 -10.12 -12.77
N GLU A 131 16.89 -11.24 -12.05
CA GLU A 131 18.09 -11.73 -11.35
C GLU A 131 18.70 -12.90 -12.12
#